data_AF-A0A7J2YZI8-F1
#
_entry.id   AF-A0A7J2YZI8-F1
#
_cell.length_a   1.000
_cell.length_b   1.000
_cell.length_c   1.000
_cell.angle_alpha   90.00
_cell.angle_beta   90.00
_cell.angle_gamma   90.00
#
_symmetry.space_group_name_H-M   'P 1'
#
loop_
_entity.id
_entity.type
_entity.pdbx_description
1 polymer ?
#
loop_
_entity_poly.entity_id
_entity_poly.type
_entity_poly.pdbx_seq_one_letter_code
_entity_poly.pdbx_strand_id
1 'polypeptide(L)'
;MTLWFYVKTLEDPKVVGEVVCAFNYTEGTHPQDKYSWIMQVGRDEPGYWEIRGKYAALKDLTEIAVVYRIGDTVVLSEIDDALAPNFADPLITKYGFDNVKWIAVPTIK
;
A
#
# COMPACT_ATOMS: atom_id res chain seq x y z
N MET A 1 -9.43 -11.17 -4.74
CA MET A 1 -8.87 -11.72 -3.49
C MET A 1 -8.33 -10.55 -2.71
N THR A 2 -8.43 -10.58 -1.39
CA THR A 2 -7.91 -9.48 -0.56
C THR A 2 -6.58 -9.90 0.05
N LEU A 3 -5.61 -8.99 0.05
CA LEU A 3 -4.29 -9.19 0.61
C LEU A 3 -4.08 -8.31 1.85
N TRP A 4 -3.36 -8.87 2.81
CA TRP A 4 -2.86 -8.15 3.99
C TRP A 4 -1.37 -8.41 4.11
N PHE A 5 -0.60 -7.35 4.32
CA PHE A 5 0.83 -7.42 4.64
C PHE A 5 1.05 -6.96 6.08
N TYR A 6 1.90 -7.69 6.79
CA TYR A 6 2.30 -7.45 8.16
C TYR A 6 3.81 -7.26 8.16
N VAL A 7 4.26 -6.09 8.63
CA VAL A 7 5.66 -5.70 8.65
C VAL A 7 6.06 -5.45 10.10
N LYS A 8 6.91 -6.31 10.65
CA LYS A 8 7.46 -6.14 12.00
C LYS A 8 8.49 -5.00 11.99
N THR A 9 8.13 -3.85 12.53
CA THR A 9 8.98 -2.65 12.54
C THR A 9 8.50 -1.63 13.56
N LEU A 10 9.43 -0.81 14.05
CA LEU A 10 9.12 0.34 14.90
C LEU A 10 8.92 1.64 14.09
N GLU A 11 9.15 1.61 12.78
CA GLU A 11 8.92 2.77 11.89
C GLU A 11 7.44 3.17 11.81
N ASP A 12 7.18 4.47 11.66
CA ASP A 12 5.83 5.00 11.54
C ASP A 12 5.06 4.37 10.36
N PRO A 13 3.75 4.07 10.50
CA PRO A 13 2.95 3.51 9.41
C PRO A 13 3.04 4.28 8.10
N LYS A 14 3.18 5.62 8.16
CA LYS A 14 3.40 6.47 6.99
C LYS A 14 4.66 6.05 6.22
N VAL A 15 5.77 5.86 6.92
CA VAL A 15 7.06 5.51 6.33
C VAL A 15 6.99 4.14 5.66
N VAL A 16 6.31 3.17 6.28
CA VAL A 16 6.12 1.84 5.67
C VAL A 16 5.27 1.93 4.41
N GLY A 17 4.20 2.72 4.41
CA GLY A 17 3.37 2.94 3.22
C GLY A 17 4.11 3.68 2.10
N GLU A 18 4.98 4.64 2.43
CA GLU A 18 5.83 5.36 1.47
C GLU A 18 6.80 4.44 0.74
N VAL A 19 7.30 3.39 1.41
CA VAL A 19 8.19 2.39 0.79
C VAL A 19 7.49 1.68 -0.37
N VAL A 20 6.23 1.32 -0.19
CA VAL A 20 5.44 0.70 -1.26
C VAL A 20 5.07 1.72 -2.33
N CYS A 21 4.69 2.95 -1.94
CA CYS A 21 4.37 4.01 -2.91
C CYS A 21 5.55 4.31 -3.84
N ALA A 22 6.78 4.34 -3.32
CA ALA A 22 7.99 4.65 -4.08
C ALA A 22 8.29 3.65 -5.19
N PHE A 23 7.93 2.37 -5.00
CA PHE A 23 8.10 1.32 -6.00
C PHE A 23 6.97 1.29 -7.04
N ASN A 24 5.80 1.82 -6.68
CA ASN A 24 4.61 1.79 -7.50
C ASN A 24 4.36 3.15 -8.18
N TYR A 25 5.41 3.62 -8.85
CA TYR A 25 5.46 4.83 -9.64
C TYR A 25 5.85 4.51 -11.09
N THR A 26 5.07 4.98 -12.06
CA THR A 26 5.41 4.89 -13.49
C THR A 26 5.23 6.26 -14.13
N GLU A 27 6.27 6.71 -14.84
CA GLU A 27 6.15 7.73 -15.87
C GLU A 27 6.14 7.05 -17.23
N GLY A 28 4.95 6.91 -17.83
CA GLY A 28 4.86 6.54 -19.23
C GLY A 28 5.19 7.71 -20.16
N THR A 29 5.28 7.41 -21.46
CA THR A 29 5.65 8.36 -22.51
C THR A 29 4.58 9.44 -22.72
N HIS A 30 3.30 9.15 -22.42
CA HIS A 30 2.22 10.14 -22.45
C HIS A 30 1.83 10.58 -21.03
N PRO A 31 1.45 11.86 -20.82
CA PRO A 31 1.01 12.36 -19.51
C PRO A 31 -0.15 11.57 -18.87
N GLN A 32 -0.95 10.90 -19.71
CA GLN A 32 -2.08 10.07 -19.30
C GLN A 32 -1.64 8.70 -18.74
N ASP A 33 -0.42 8.27 -19.03
CA ASP A 33 0.18 7.02 -18.56
C ASP A 33 0.82 7.17 -17.18
N LYS A 34 0.78 8.37 -16.59
CA LYS A 34 1.28 8.61 -15.23
C LYS A 34 0.29 8.04 -14.23
N TYR A 35 0.75 7.05 -13.47
CA TYR A 35 0.13 6.67 -12.22
C TYR A 35 1.14 6.78 -11.09
N SER A 36 0.68 7.31 -9.96
CA SER A 36 1.48 7.43 -8.74
C SER A 36 0.66 7.03 -7.55
N TRP A 37 1.23 6.21 -6.70
CA TRP A 37 0.67 5.95 -5.38
C TRP A 37 1.09 7.03 -4.41
N ILE A 38 0.14 7.53 -3.65
CA ILE A 38 0.36 8.58 -2.65
C ILE A 38 -0.21 8.17 -1.31
N MET A 39 0.47 8.58 -0.24
CA MET A 39 -0.03 8.48 1.12
C MET A 39 -0.94 9.66 1.44
N GLN A 40 -2.11 9.38 1.99
CA GLN A 40 -3.01 10.37 2.58
C GLN A 40 -3.35 9.97 4.02
N VAL A 41 -3.61 10.97 4.87
CA VAL A 41 -4.15 10.70 6.21
C VAL A 41 -5.55 10.12 6.03
N GLY A 42 -5.88 9.06 6.79
CA GLY A 42 -7.20 8.44 6.78
C GLY A 42 -8.30 9.46 7.06
N ARG A 43 -9.44 9.33 6.35
CA ARG A 43 -10.59 10.26 6.36
C ARG A 43 -10.92 10.82 7.75
N ASP A 44 -10.32 11.95 8.08
CA ASP A 44 -10.59 12.76 9.28
C ASP A 44 -10.42 12.05 10.64
N GLU A 45 -9.77 10.88 10.68
CA GLU A 45 -9.54 10.10 11.90
C GLU A 45 -8.04 9.89 12.17
N PRO A 46 -7.53 10.25 13.37
CA PRO A 46 -6.14 10.00 13.72
C PRO A 46 -5.92 8.50 13.95
N GLY A 47 -4.86 7.94 13.35
CA GLY A 47 -4.38 6.60 13.68
C GLY A 47 -4.12 5.68 12.49
N TYR A 48 -4.57 6.05 11.29
CA TYR A 48 -4.30 5.29 10.07
C TYR A 48 -4.02 6.19 8.86
N TRP A 49 -3.41 5.58 7.84
CA TRP A 49 -3.10 6.19 6.57
C TRP A 49 -3.76 5.41 5.44
N GLU A 50 -3.99 6.06 4.31
CA GLU A 50 -4.50 5.45 3.09
C GLU A 50 -3.46 5.58 1.98
N ILE A 51 -3.18 4.46 1.30
CA ILE A 51 -2.53 4.48 -0.01
C ILE A 51 -3.64 4.72 -1.03
N ARG A 52 -3.47 5.75 -1.84
CA ARG A 52 -4.39 6.04 -2.95
C ARG A 52 -3.67 6.08 -4.28
N GLY A 53 -4.28 5.45 -5.28
CA GLY A 53 -3.83 5.48 -6.66
C GLY A 53 -4.28 6.76 -7.34
N LYS A 54 -3.33 7.59 -7.78
CA LYS A 54 -3.60 8.75 -8.64
C LYS A 54 -3.34 8.36 -10.08
N TYR A 55 -4.40 8.20 -10.86
CA TYR A 55 -4.32 7.94 -12.30
C TYR A 55 -4.62 9.23 -13.05
N ALA A 56 -3.78 9.64 -13.99
CA ALA A 56 -3.97 10.91 -14.71
C ALA A 56 -5.32 11.01 -15.46
N ALA A 57 -5.89 9.88 -15.89
CA ALA A 57 -7.19 9.83 -16.56
C ALA A 57 -8.39 9.72 -15.61
N LEU A 58 -8.20 9.25 -14.36
CA LEU A 58 -9.28 9.12 -13.38
C LEU A 58 -9.28 10.35 -12.47
N LYS A 59 -10.41 11.08 -12.45
CA LYS A 59 -10.57 12.25 -11.58
C LYS A 59 -10.58 11.88 -10.10
N ASP A 60 -11.00 10.65 -9.78
CA ASP A 60 -11.13 10.15 -8.43
C ASP A 60 -9.94 9.26 -8.06
N LEU A 61 -9.41 9.48 -6.85
CA LEU A 61 -8.36 8.65 -6.28
C LEU A 61 -8.96 7.31 -5.83
N THR A 62 -8.49 6.20 -6.39
CA THR A 62 -8.90 4.86 -5.95
C THR A 62 -8.14 4.51 -4.67
N GLU A 63 -8.85 4.08 -3.63
CA GLU A 63 -8.24 3.54 -2.42
C GLU A 63 -7.59 2.20 -2.73
N ILE A 64 -6.32 2.06 -2.37
CA ILE A 64 -5.49 0.89 -2.66
C ILE A 64 -5.30 0.05 -1.41
N ALA A 65 -5.02 0.70 -0.28
CA ALA A 65 -4.74 0.03 0.98
C ALA A 65 -4.94 0.98 2.17
N VAL A 66 -5.29 0.41 3.31
CA VAL A 66 -5.24 1.09 4.61
C VAL A 66 -4.01 0.65 5.37
N VAL A 67 -3.24 1.60 5.92
CA VAL A 67 -1.97 1.38 6.61
C VAL A 67 -2.04 1.86 8.06
N TYR A 68 -1.81 0.97 9.01
CA TYR A 68 -1.97 1.26 10.44
C TYR A 68 -1.05 0.40 11.32
N ARG A 69 -0.96 0.71 12.61
CA ARG A 69 -0.11 0.00 13.58
C ARG A 69 -0.91 -0.92 14.49
N ILE A 70 -0.36 -2.10 14.77
CA ILE A 70 -0.76 -3.00 15.86
C ILE A 70 0.51 -3.43 16.61
N GLY A 71 0.71 -2.93 17.82
CA GLY A 71 1.91 -3.25 18.62
C GLY A 71 3.22 -2.83 17.92
N ASP A 72 4.10 -3.79 17.67
CA ASP A 72 5.38 -3.64 16.94
C ASP A 72 5.28 -3.98 15.44
N THR A 73 4.05 -4.05 14.91
CA THR A 73 3.76 -4.42 13.53
C THR A 73 2.97 -3.32 12.83
N VAL A 74 3.36 -2.99 11.60
CA VAL A 74 2.58 -2.17 10.67
C VAL A 74 1.85 -3.08 9.70
N VAL A 75 0.55 -2.84 9.54
CA VAL A 75 -0.33 -3.60 8.65
C VAL A 75 -0.67 -2.74 7.45
N LEU A 76 -0.54 -3.31 6.25
CA LEU A 76 -1.11 -2.79 5.01
C LEU A 76 -2.25 -3.74 4.63
N SER A 77 -3.47 -3.21 4.60
CA SER A 77 -4.71 -4.01 4.61
C SER A 77 -5.65 -3.64 3.48
N GLU A 78 -6.63 -4.52 3.25
CA GLU A 78 -7.74 -4.32 2.32
C GLU A 78 -7.28 -4.13 0.87
N ILE A 79 -6.12 -4.70 0.54
CA ILE A 79 -5.54 -4.60 -0.79
C ILE A 79 -6.29 -5.53 -1.73
N ASP A 80 -6.92 -4.96 -2.77
CA ASP A 80 -7.50 -5.73 -3.86
C ASP A 80 -6.38 -6.23 -4.79
N ASP A 81 -6.28 -7.55 -4.99
CA ASP A 81 -5.31 -8.16 -5.91
C ASP A 81 -5.55 -7.76 -7.38
N ALA A 82 -6.75 -7.29 -7.73
CA ALA A 82 -7.03 -6.74 -9.05
C ALA A 82 -6.36 -5.38 -9.27
N LEU A 83 -6.06 -4.64 -8.20
CA LEU A 83 -5.37 -3.36 -8.25
C LEU A 83 -3.85 -3.52 -8.20
N ALA A 84 -3.34 -4.76 -8.10
CA ALA A 84 -1.99 -5.12 -7.69
C ALA A 84 -0.87 -4.47 -8.48
N PRO A 85 -0.06 -3.68 -7.77
CA PRO A 85 1.33 -3.54 -8.06
C PRO A 85 2.11 -3.97 -6.80
N ASN A 86 3.42 -4.00 -6.91
CA ASN A 86 4.23 -4.88 -6.09
C ASN A 86 4.33 -4.38 -4.64
N PHE A 87 3.68 -5.07 -3.68
CA PHE A 87 3.84 -4.82 -2.24
C PHE A 87 4.96 -5.66 -1.63
N ALA A 88 5.13 -6.90 -2.10
CA ALA A 88 6.03 -7.86 -1.47
C ALA A 88 7.49 -7.43 -1.64
N ASP A 89 7.94 -7.17 -2.87
CA ASP A 89 9.33 -6.83 -3.14
C ASP A 89 9.81 -5.58 -2.41
N PRO A 90 9.11 -4.43 -2.40
CA PRO A 90 9.59 -3.26 -1.66
C PRO A 90 9.71 -3.52 -0.16
N LEU A 91 8.73 -4.22 0.43
CA LEU A 91 8.72 -4.53 1.85
C LEU A 91 9.82 -5.53 2.21
N ILE A 92 9.98 -6.60 1.44
CA ILE A 92 11.02 -7.62 1.65
C ILE A 92 12.41 -7.01 1.44
N THR A 93 12.58 -6.17 0.41
CA THR A 93 13.86 -5.49 0.12
C THR A 93 14.29 -4.61 1.29
N LYS A 94 13.38 -3.86 1.91
CA LYS A 94 13.72 -2.96 3.02
C LYS A 94 13.80 -3.66 4.38
N TYR A 95 12.83 -4.52 4.70
CA TYR A 95 12.66 -5.05 6.06
C TYR A 95 13.14 -6.51 6.21
N GLY A 96 13.42 -7.20 5.09
CA GLY A 96 13.83 -8.59 5.07
C GLY A 96 12.66 -9.58 5.18
N PHE A 97 12.85 -10.77 4.63
CA PHE A 97 11.83 -11.82 4.55
C PHE A 97 11.31 -12.29 5.93
N ASP A 98 12.15 -12.22 6.96
CA ASP A 98 11.79 -12.63 8.31
C ASP A 98 10.75 -11.69 8.96
N ASN A 99 10.81 -10.40 8.62
CA ASN A 99 9.97 -9.36 9.20
C ASN A 99 8.69 -9.07 8.40
N VAL A 100 8.55 -9.66 7.21
CA VAL A 100 7.38 -9.49 6.35
C VAL A 100 6.58 -10.79 6.32
N LYS A 101 5.28 -10.71 6.59
CA LYS A 101 4.31 -11.79 6.45
C LYS A 101 3.11 -11.28 5.68
N TRP A 102 2.42 -12.15 4.96
CA TRP A 102 1.19 -11.77 4.27
C TRP A 102 0.15 -12.87 4.34
N ILE A 103 -1.11 -12.46 4.25
CA ILE A 103 -2.27 -13.34 4.19
C ILE A 103 -3.05 -12.99 2.93
N ALA A 104 -3.46 -14.01 2.21
CA ALA A 104 -4.31 -13.91 1.03
C ALA A 104 -5.66 -14.54 1.36
N VAL A 105 -6.73 -13.75 1.37
CA VAL A 105 -8.08 -14.24 1.65
C VAL A 105 -8.86 -14.30 0.34
N PRO A 106 -9.29 -15.50 -0.09
CA PRO A 106 -10.12 -15.63 -1.28
C PRO A 106 -11.49 -15.00 -1.04
N THR A 107 -12.03 -14.35 -2.07
CA THR A 107 -13.41 -13.89 -2.05
C THR A 107 -14.30 -15.09 -2.32
N ILE A 108 -15.03 -15.57 -1.31
CA ILE A 108 -16.00 -16.66 -1.49
C ILE A 108 -17.20 -16.06 -2.25
N LYS A 109 -17.47 -16.60 -3.44
CA LYS A 109 -18.67 -16.28 -4.25
C LYS A 109 -19.77 -17.29 -3.96
#